data_AF-A0A7Y4NC56-F1
#
_entry.id   AF-A0A7Y4NC56-F1
#
_cell.length_a   1.000
_cell.length_b   1.000
_cell.length_c   1.000
_cell.angle_alpha   90.00
_cell.angle_beta   90.00
_cell.angle_gamma   90.00
#
_symmetry.space_group_name_H-M   'P 1'
#
loop_
_entity.id
_entity.type
_entity.pdbx_description
1 polymer ?
#
loop_
_entity_poly.entity_id
_entity_poly.type
_entity_poly.pdbx_seq_one_letter_code
_entity_poly.pdbx_strand_id
1 'polypeptide(L)'
;ARPLRVSRPVRILVLTLVGWLPLLALSLLQGGPSVSHAFLRDLGIHVEFLVSLPLLIAVERYIDLSLTAAVRQFVVSELIETKDLATFEGIARGVMRLRRSASIEAGLLVASFAVSFMDLPHQANPAWVHAEPGGPLTLAGGWYLVVSMPLIRFLLLRWLWRSVLWAVFLFRVSRLPLALVPTHPDLAGGLGFLGTCQASFALIVLAVASTLTAQRLGRAPSADLTDYALHLFAFALLSVVVVFAPLAFFSRQLLIAKRRGDHAFSGVAAWHSRHFEQRWFHRELPARQELLGAPEFSSLVDLGSSFSVARRMRWFPVDVRAALAVLIAAMAPMVPLLFANRRFLDVLLALGKSVL
;
A
#
# COMPACT_ATOMS: atom_id res chain seq x y z
N ALA A 1 12.04 -33.16 -14.98
CA ALA A 1 10.95 -32.46 -15.69
C ALA A 1 10.89 -31.01 -15.20
N ARG A 2 11.10 -30.02 -16.07
CA ARG A 2 10.82 -28.61 -15.70
C ARG A 2 9.31 -28.51 -15.49
N PRO A 3 8.79 -28.11 -14.32
CA PRO A 3 7.35 -27.98 -14.13
C PRO A 3 6.82 -27.02 -15.21
N LEU A 4 5.82 -27.48 -15.96
CA LEU A 4 5.13 -26.68 -16.98
C LEU A 4 4.79 -25.33 -16.33
N ARG A 5 5.45 -24.25 -16.77
CA ARG A 5 5.16 -22.91 -16.28
C ARG A 5 3.81 -22.50 -16.85
N VAL A 6 2.75 -22.86 -16.13
CA VAL A 6 1.40 -22.39 -16.40
C VAL A 6 1.47 -20.86 -16.49
N SER A 7 0.93 -20.30 -17.58
CA SER A 7 0.95 -18.86 -17.77
C SER A 7 0.13 -18.20 -16.66
N ARG A 8 0.57 -17.01 -16.20
CA ARG A 8 -0.11 -16.28 -15.13
C ARG A 8 -1.61 -16.04 -15.35
N PRO A 9 -2.08 -15.64 -16.55
CA PRO A 9 -3.52 -15.49 -16.77
C PRO A 9 -4.26 -16.82 -16.58
N VAL A 10 -3.67 -17.95 -16.98
CA VAL A 10 -4.24 -19.28 -16.74
C VAL A 10 -4.27 -19.59 -15.24
N ARG A 11 -3.21 -19.28 -14.48
CA ARG A 11 -3.22 -19.46 -13.02
C ARG A 11 -4.31 -18.65 -12.33
N ILE A 12 -4.48 -17.38 -12.72
CA ILE A 12 -5.53 -16.50 -12.19
C ILE A 12 -6.90 -17.11 -12.51
N LEU A 13 -7.16 -17.42 -13.78
CA LEU A 13 -8.41 -18.00 -14.23
C LEU A 13 -8.73 -19.31 -13.50
N VAL A 14 -7.76 -20.23 -13.42
CA VAL A 14 -7.94 -21.53 -12.77
C VAL A 14 -8.27 -21.35 -11.28
N LEU A 15 -7.51 -20.53 -10.53
CA LEU A 15 -7.78 -20.33 -9.11
C LEU A 15 -9.11 -19.62 -8.85
N THR A 16 -9.47 -18.65 -9.70
CA THR A 16 -10.78 -17.99 -9.66
C THR A 16 -11.92 -18.97 -9.96
N LEU A 17 -11.79 -19.79 -11.00
CA LEU A 17 -12.80 -20.79 -11.34
C LEU A 17 -12.90 -21.88 -10.26
N VAL A 18 -11.80 -22.37 -9.72
CA VAL A 18 -11.81 -23.37 -8.63
C VAL A 18 -12.45 -22.80 -7.35
N GLY A 19 -12.21 -21.52 -7.06
CA GLY A 19 -12.81 -20.85 -5.89
C GLY A 19 -14.31 -20.60 -6.06
N TRP A 20 -14.79 -20.32 -7.27
CA TRP A 20 -16.16 -19.84 -7.50
C TRP A 20 -17.09 -20.80 -8.24
N LEU A 21 -16.63 -21.44 -9.33
CA LEU A 21 -17.49 -22.25 -10.21
C LEU A 21 -18.14 -23.43 -9.49
N PRO A 22 -17.46 -24.20 -8.63
CA PRO A 22 -18.09 -25.28 -7.88
C PRO A 22 -19.19 -24.79 -6.93
N LEU A 23 -19.05 -23.58 -6.37
CA LEU A 23 -20.11 -23.01 -5.52
C LEU A 23 -21.40 -22.77 -6.31
N LEU A 24 -21.27 -22.22 -7.52
CA LEU A 24 -22.42 -22.03 -8.42
C LEU A 24 -23.02 -23.38 -8.85
N ALA A 25 -22.19 -24.32 -9.30
CA ALA A 25 -22.67 -25.62 -9.76
C ALA A 25 -23.39 -26.40 -8.64
N LEU A 26 -22.80 -26.47 -7.45
CA LEU A 26 -23.36 -27.21 -6.31
C LEU A 26 -24.62 -26.56 -5.75
N SER A 27 -24.69 -25.22 -5.73
CA SER A 27 -25.89 -24.49 -5.29
C SER A 27 -27.07 -24.69 -6.25
N LEU A 28 -26.82 -24.76 -7.56
CA LEU A 28 -27.84 -25.04 -8.58
C LEU A 28 -28.31 -26.51 -8.56
N LEU A 29 -27.38 -27.45 -8.40
CA LEU A 29 -27.68 -28.89 -8.52
C LEU A 29 -28.42 -29.47 -7.30
N GLN A 30 -28.13 -28.97 -6.09
CA GLN A 30 -28.57 -29.63 -4.87
C GLN A 30 -29.41 -28.75 -3.93
N GLY A 31 -29.40 -27.43 -4.15
CA GLY A 31 -30.01 -26.48 -3.24
C GLY A 31 -31.50 -26.20 -3.44
N GLY A 32 -32.08 -26.64 -4.55
CA GLY A 32 -33.41 -26.18 -4.96
C GLY A 32 -33.45 -24.66 -5.27
N PRO A 33 -34.65 -24.12 -5.59
CA PRO A 33 -34.79 -22.72 -6.01
C PRO A 33 -34.42 -21.70 -4.93
N SER A 34 -34.59 -22.04 -3.65
CA SER A 34 -34.33 -21.13 -2.51
C SER A 34 -32.83 -20.91 -2.26
N VAL A 35 -32.02 -21.98 -2.25
CA VAL A 35 -30.57 -21.91 -2.04
C VAL A 35 -29.88 -21.25 -3.23
N SER A 36 -30.28 -21.58 -4.46
CA SER A 36 -29.71 -20.96 -5.66
C SER A 36 -30.01 -19.45 -5.71
N HIS A 37 -31.23 -19.04 -5.40
CA HIS A 37 -31.57 -17.62 -5.30
C HIS A 37 -30.83 -16.92 -4.15
N ALA A 38 -30.62 -17.60 -3.01
CA ALA A 38 -29.83 -17.06 -1.90
C ALA A 38 -28.34 -16.88 -2.27
N PHE A 39 -27.76 -17.83 -3.01
CA PHE A 39 -26.38 -17.74 -3.50
C PHE A 39 -26.21 -16.58 -4.49
N LEU A 40 -27.11 -16.45 -5.47
CA LEU A 40 -27.05 -15.39 -6.49
C LEU A 40 -27.21 -13.98 -5.91
N ARG A 41 -27.85 -13.85 -4.75
CA ARG A 41 -28.00 -12.57 -4.03
C ARG A 41 -26.81 -12.26 -3.12
N ASP A 42 -25.90 -13.20 -2.90
CA ASP A 42 -24.72 -13.00 -2.06
C ASP A 42 -23.61 -12.28 -2.83
N LEU A 43 -23.77 -10.96 -2.96
CA LEU A 43 -22.81 -10.09 -3.62
C LEU A 43 -21.42 -10.16 -2.98
N GLY A 44 -21.35 -10.44 -1.67
CA GLY A 44 -20.09 -10.52 -0.93
C GLY A 44 -19.16 -11.55 -1.55
N ILE A 45 -19.67 -12.75 -1.78
CA ILE A 45 -18.90 -13.90 -2.29
C ILE A 45 -18.56 -13.73 -3.76
N HIS A 46 -19.49 -13.19 -4.54
CA HIS A 46 -19.20 -12.91 -5.95
C HIS A 46 -18.06 -11.90 -6.08
N VAL A 47 -18.07 -10.81 -5.32
CA VAL A 47 -16.98 -9.82 -5.34
C VAL A 47 -15.69 -10.41 -4.76
N GLU A 48 -15.78 -11.19 -3.70
CA GLU A 48 -14.63 -11.84 -3.06
C GLU A 48 -13.87 -12.75 -4.03
N PHE A 49 -14.57 -13.63 -4.76
CA PHE A 49 -13.92 -14.59 -5.65
C PHE A 49 -13.70 -14.09 -7.08
N LEU A 50 -14.58 -13.24 -7.62
CA LEU A 50 -14.48 -12.76 -9.00
C LEU A 50 -13.70 -11.45 -9.14
N VAL A 51 -13.52 -10.68 -8.06
CA VAL A 51 -12.78 -9.41 -8.07
C VAL A 51 -11.56 -9.48 -7.17
N SER A 52 -11.76 -9.74 -5.87
CA SER A 52 -10.67 -9.67 -4.89
C SER A 52 -9.61 -10.75 -5.09
N LEU A 53 -10.02 -12.02 -5.22
CA LEU A 53 -9.10 -13.14 -5.44
C LEU A 53 -8.23 -12.97 -6.70
N PRO A 54 -8.76 -12.70 -7.91
CA PRO A 54 -7.92 -12.51 -9.09
C PRO A 54 -7.00 -11.29 -8.95
N LEU A 55 -7.47 -10.21 -8.30
CA LEU A 55 -6.66 -9.02 -8.03
C LEU A 55 -5.48 -9.33 -7.09
N LEU A 56 -5.72 -10.07 -6.00
CA LEU A 56 -4.67 -10.53 -5.07
C LEU A 56 -3.63 -11.43 -5.74
N ILE A 57 -4.01 -12.21 -6.75
CA ILE A 57 -3.07 -13.06 -7.51
C ILE A 57 -2.32 -12.22 -8.56
N ALA A 58 -3.00 -11.31 -9.24
CA ALA A 58 -2.44 -10.48 -10.31
C ALA A 58 -1.41 -9.48 -9.79
N VAL A 59 -1.68 -8.87 -8.62
CA VAL A 59 -0.83 -7.83 -8.01
C VAL A 59 0.55 -8.34 -7.60
N GLU A 60 0.72 -9.66 -7.45
CA GLU A 60 1.98 -10.30 -7.05
C GLU A 60 3.18 -9.80 -7.86
N ARG A 61 3.07 -9.76 -9.19
CA ARG A 61 4.18 -9.30 -10.05
C ARG A 61 4.45 -7.82 -9.85
N TYR A 62 3.40 -7.02 -9.78
CA TYR A 62 3.52 -5.57 -9.72
C TYR A 62 4.26 -5.14 -8.44
N ILE A 63 3.82 -5.63 -7.29
CA ILE A 63 4.48 -5.34 -6.00
C ILE A 63 5.89 -5.91 -5.97
N ASP A 64 6.12 -7.13 -6.48
CA ASP A 64 7.48 -7.70 -6.52
C ASP A 64 8.46 -6.83 -7.33
N LEU A 65 8.01 -6.27 -8.46
CA LEU A 65 8.81 -5.36 -9.26
C LEU A 65 9.06 -4.05 -8.51
N SER A 66 8.04 -3.47 -7.88
CA SER A 66 8.18 -2.25 -7.07
C SER A 66 9.15 -2.43 -5.90
N LEU A 67 9.04 -3.54 -5.16
CA LEU A 67 9.94 -3.88 -4.07
C LEU A 67 11.39 -4.08 -4.56
N THR A 68 11.58 -4.78 -5.68
CA THR A 68 12.91 -4.99 -6.27
C THR A 68 13.53 -3.67 -6.72
N ALA A 69 12.74 -2.81 -7.37
CA ALA A 69 13.17 -1.49 -7.78
C ALA A 69 13.56 -0.63 -6.57
N ALA A 70 12.77 -0.66 -5.50
CA ALA A 70 13.07 0.05 -4.25
C ALA A 70 14.36 -0.45 -3.60
N VAL A 71 14.57 -1.77 -3.50
CA VAL A 71 15.82 -2.35 -2.98
C VAL A 71 17.02 -1.92 -3.82
N ARG A 72 16.89 -1.92 -5.15
CA ARG A 72 17.96 -1.44 -6.06
C ARG A 72 18.23 0.06 -5.90
N GLN A 73 17.19 0.86 -5.66
CA GLN A 73 17.31 2.30 -5.55
C GLN A 73 18.15 2.73 -4.34
N PHE A 74 18.15 1.96 -3.24
CA PHE A 74 19.07 2.20 -2.12
C PHE A 74 20.55 2.23 -2.54
N VAL A 75 20.94 1.38 -3.49
CA VAL A 75 22.31 1.28 -3.99
C VAL A 75 22.56 2.31 -5.09
N VAL A 76 21.63 2.44 -6.05
CA VAL A 76 21.77 3.37 -7.19
C VAL A 76 21.79 4.83 -6.75
N SER A 77 21.05 5.19 -5.69
CA SER A 77 21.07 6.53 -5.10
C SER A 77 22.21 6.74 -4.10
N GLU A 78 23.17 5.80 -3.99
CA GLU A 78 24.31 5.88 -3.06
C GLU A 78 23.91 6.17 -1.60
N LEU A 79 22.70 5.76 -1.21
CA LEU A 79 22.20 5.93 0.16
C LEU A 79 22.93 5.04 1.16
N ILE A 80 23.59 4.00 0.66
CA ILE A 80 24.35 3.02 1.43
C ILE A 80 25.82 3.19 1.06
N GLU A 81 26.65 3.48 2.05
CA GLU A 81 28.09 3.58 1.85
C GLU A 81 28.67 2.22 1.45
N THR A 82 29.77 2.23 0.69
CA THR A 82 30.46 1.03 0.19
C THR A 82 30.81 0.03 1.30
N LYS A 83 31.15 0.53 2.50
CA LYS A 83 31.46 -0.28 3.68
C LYS A 83 30.25 -1.08 4.22
N ASP A 84 29.03 -0.58 4.02
CA ASP A 84 27.79 -1.16 4.56
C ASP A 84 27.05 -2.03 3.55
N LEU A 85 27.53 -2.09 2.30
CA LEU A 85 26.90 -2.83 1.20
C LEU A 85 26.77 -4.33 1.51
N ALA A 86 27.81 -4.95 2.06
CA ALA A 86 27.79 -6.37 2.43
C ALA A 86 26.72 -6.68 3.50
N THR A 87 26.55 -5.76 4.47
CA THR A 87 25.53 -5.85 5.52
C THR A 87 24.13 -5.71 4.92
N PHE A 88 23.94 -4.73 4.03
CA PHE A 88 22.68 -4.52 3.33
C PHE A 88 22.25 -5.75 2.51
N GLU A 89 23.16 -6.32 1.72
CA GLU A 89 22.91 -7.55 0.98
C GLU A 89 22.62 -8.73 1.91
N GLY A 90 23.28 -8.80 3.07
CA GLY A 90 23.00 -9.78 4.11
C GLY A 90 21.56 -9.68 4.65
N ILE A 91 21.07 -8.46 4.89
CA ILE A 91 19.69 -8.19 5.29
C ILE A 91 18.72 -8.64 4.19
N ALA A 92 18.97 -8.23 2.94
CA ALA A 92 18.14 -8.60 1.80
C ALA A 92 18.06 -10.14 1.62
N ARG A 93 19.21 -10.83 1.66
CA ARG A 93 19.29 -12.29 1.60
C ARG A 93 18.56 -12.96 2.76
N GLY A 94 18.70 -12.43 3.97
CA GLY A 94 18.00 -12.93 5.16
C GLY A 94 16.48 -12.91 5.00
N VAL A 95 15.93 -11.77 4.58
CA VAL A 95 14.50 -11.60 4.32
C VAL A 95 14.03 -12.49 3.16
N MET A 96 14.82 -12.59 2.09
CA MET A 96 14.51 -13.46 0.95
C MET A 96 14.51 -14.95 1.30
N ARG A 97 15.35 -15.40 2.25
CA ARG A 97 15.31 -16.78 2.76
C ARG A 97 13.99 -17.06 3.49
N LEU A 98 13.55 -16.15 4.36
CA LEU A 98 12.26 -16.28 5.06
C LEU A 98 11.08 -16.24 4.09
N ARG A 99 11.14 -15.37 3.08
CA ARG A 99 10.13 -15.27 2.02
C ARG A 99 9.97 -16.58 1.23
N ARG A 100 11.06 -17.31 1.02
CA ARG A 100 11.10 -18.56 0.23
C ARG A 100 10.97 -19.82 1.10
N SER A 101 10.73 -19.69 2.40
CA SER A 101 10.69 -20.84 3.30
C SER A 101 9.41 -21.64 3.11
N ALA A 102 9.54 -22.90 2.69
CA ALA A 102 8.41 -23.81 2.52
C ALA A 102 7.68 -24.11 3.83
N SER A 103 8.41 -24.13 4.96
CA SER A 103 7.79 -24.34 6.28
C SER A 103 6.86 -23.19 6.68
N ILE A 104 7.21 -21.96 6.31
CA ILE A 104 6.37 -20.79 6.56
C ILE A 104 5.16 -20.82 5.65
N GLU A 105 5.32 -21.15 4.36
CA GLU A 105 4.17 -21.30 3.46
C GLU A 105 3.21 -22.41 3.94
N ALA A 106 3.72 -23.55 4.40
CA ALA A 106 2.91 -24.61 4.99
C ALA A 106 2.20 -24.13 6.28
N GLY A 107 2.90 -23.40 7.15
CA GLY A 107 2.31 -22.81 8.36
C GLY A 107 1.19 -21.81 8.04
N LEU A 108 1.36 -20.96 7.02
CA LEU A 108 0.32 -20.04 6.55
C LEU A 108 -0.89 -20.79 5.98
N LEU A 109 -0.67 -21.91 5.30
CA LEU A 109 -1.75 -22.76 4.80
C LEU A 109 -2.54 -23.36 5.98
N VAL A 110 -1.86 -23.97 6.96
CA VAL A 110 -2.52 -24.49 8.17
C VAL A 110 -3.27 -23.39 8.92
N ALA A 111 -2.67 -22.21 9.07
CA ALA A 111 -3.32 -21.05 9.69
C ALA A 111 -4.56 -20.60 8.91
N SER A 112 -4.55 -20.67 7.57
CA SER A 112 -5.71 -20.33 6.74
C SER A 112 -6.91 -21.24 7.00
N PHE A 113 -6.66 -22.54 7.21
CA PHE A 113 -7.70 -23.48 7.64
C PHE A 113 -8.16 -23.17 9.05
N ALA A 114 -7.25 -22.97 10.00
CA ALA A 114 -7.59 -22.68 11.40
C ALA A 114 -8.50 -21.44 11.52
N VAL A 115 -8.14 -20.32 10.88
CA VAL A 115 -8.98 -19.12 10.86
C VAL A 115 -10.32 -19.40 10.17
N SER A 116 -10.33 -20.23 9.13
CA SER A 116 -11.59 -20.60 8.45
C SER A 116 -12.55 -21.38 9.36
N PHE A 117 -12.02 -22.25 10.22
CA PHE A 117 -12.83 -22.99 11.19
C PHE A 117 -13.27 -22.14 12.39
N MET A 118 -12.45 -21.17 12.83
CA MET A 118 -12.81 -20.26 13.94
C MET A 118 -13.88 -19.24 13.56
N ASP A 119 -13.96 -18.85 12.29
CA ASP A 119 -14.94 -17.87 11.79
C ASP A 119 -16.32 -18.48 11.46
N LEU A 120 -16.50 -19.81 11.58
CA LEU A 120 -17.79 -20.48 11.37
C LEU A 120 -18.94 -19.89 12.21
N PRO A 121 -18.80 -19.64 13.53
CA PRO A 121 -19.89 -19.16 14.38
C PRO A 121 -20.30 -17.71 14.11
N HIS A 122 -19.42 -16.90 13.51
CA HIS A 122 -19.61 -15.46 13.30
C HIS A 122 -20.11 -15.12 11.89
N GLN A 123 -20.16 -16.10 10.99
CA GLN A 123 -20.75 -15.90 9.69
C GLN A 123 -22.27 -15.87 9.83
N ALA A 124 -22.85 -14.74 9.42
CA ALA A 124 -24.29 -14.64 9.23
C ALA A 124 -24.69 -15.71 8.21
N ASN A 125 -25.21 -16.85 8.69
CA ASN A 125 -25.51 -18.05 7.91
C ASN A 125 -26.30 -17.71 6.65
N PRO A 126 -25.65 -17.58 5.48
CA PRO A 126 -26.37 -17.39 4.25
C PRO A 126 -27.17 -18.67 4.01
N ALA A 127 -28.44 -18.57 3.62
CA ALA A 127 -29.31 -19.72 3.40
C ALA A 127 -28.79 -20.71 2.34
N TRP A 128 -27.71 -20.37 1.62
CA TRP A 128 -27.03 -21.26 0.68
C TRP A 128 -25.91 -22.12 1.32
N VAL A 129 -25.38 -21.75 2.50
CA VAL A 129 -24.34 -22.49 3.23
C VAL A 129 -24.94 -23.62 4.08
N HIS A 130 -26.08 -23.34 4.73
CA HIS A 130 -26.83 -24.30 5.52
C HIS A 130 -28.23 -24.43 4.93
N ALA A 131 -28.69 -25.67 4.74
CA ALA A 131 -30.02 -25.94 4.17
C ALA A 131 -31.15 -25.38 5.05
N GLU A 132 -30.92 -25.34 6.36
CA GLU A 132 -31.76 -24.71 7.37
C GLU A 132 -30.86 -23.97 8.38
N PRO A 133 -31.33 -22.92 9.07
CA PRO A 133 -30.53 -22.24 10.11
C PRO A 133 -30.10 -23.21 11.21
N GLY A 134 -28.78 -23.47 11.31
CA GLY A 134 -28.24 -24.46 12.26
C GLY A 134 -28.31 -25.92 11.79
N GLY A 135 -28.80 -26.17 10.57
CA GLY A 135 -28.84 -27.48 9.92
C GLY A 135 -27.50 -27.90 9.30
N PRO A 136 -27.46 -29.10 8.67
CA PRO A 136 -26.25 -29.62 8.04
C PRO A 136 -25.76 -28.71 6.90
N LEU A 137 -24.44 -28.71 6.67
CA LEU A 137 -23.85 -27.98 5.54
C LEU A 137 -24.39 -28.51 4.22
N THR A 138 -24.73 -27.60 3.31
CA THR A 138 -24.95 -27.94 1.89
C THR A 138 -23.61 -28.36 1.27
N LEU A 139 -23.62 -29.10 0.15
CA LEU A 139 -22.35 -29.39 -0.55
C LEU A 139 -21.63 -28.12 -1.00
N ALA A 140 -22.37 -27.06 -1.37
CA ALA A 140 -21.81 -25.76 -1.69
C ALA A 140 -21.13 -25.11 -0.47
N GLY A 141 -21.76 -25.16 0.70
CA GLY A 141 -21.18 -24.72 1.97
C GLY A 141 -19.94 -25.52 2.37
N GLY A 142 -19.95 -26.84 2.16
CA GLY A 142 -18.80 -27.71 2.38
C GLY A 142 -17.61 -27.37 1.47
N TRP A 143 -17.85 -27.16 0.17
CA TRP A 143 -16.80 -26.71 -0.76
C TRP A 143 -16.25 -25.35 -0.38
N TYR A 144 -17.13 -24.41 -0.02
CA TYR A 144 -16.75 -23.09 0.44
C TYR A 144 -15.80 -23.20 1.64
N LEU A 145 -16.17 -23.96 2.68
CA LEU A 145 -15.39 -24.12 3.90
C LEU A 145 -14.02 -24.77 3.68
N VAL A 146 -13.94 -25.79 2.82
CA VAL A 146 -12.73 -26.61 2.65
C VAL A 146 -11.78 -26.02 1.60
N VAL A 147 -12.32 -25.36 0.58
CA VAL A 147 -11.53 -24.93 -0.59
C VAL A 147 -11.54 -23.41 -0.74
N SER A 148 -12.69 -22.82 -1.01
CA SER A 148 -12.78 -21.41 -1.43
C SER A 148 -12.31 -20.47 -0.32
N MET A 149 -12.77 -20.72 0.90
CA MET A 149 -12.55 -19.88 2.07
C MET A 149 -11.08 -19.96 2.58
N PRO A 150 -10.46 -21.15 2.74
CA PRO A 150 -9.02 -21.25 3.01
C PRO A 150 -8.15 -20.66 1.90
N LEU A 151 -8.55 -20.79 0.63
CA LEU A 151 -7.79 -20.25 -0.51
C LEU A 151 -7.59 -18.74 -0.41
N ILE A 152 -8.66 -17.98 -0.17
CA ILE A 152 -8.54 -16.52 -0.06
C ILE A 152 -7.83 -16.10 1.24
N ARG A 153 -8.12 -16.76 2.37
CA ARG A 153 -7.41 -16.50 3.63
C ARG A 153 -5.93 -16.77 3.52
N PHE A 154 -5.52 -17.84 2.85
CA PHE A 154 -4.13 -18.15 2.60
C PHE A 154 -3.44 -17.03 1.82
N LEU A 155 -4.09 -16.52 0.76
CA LEU A 155 -3.55 -15.40 -0.01
C LEU A 155 -3.42 -14.12 0.84
N LEU A 156 -4.42 -13.80 1.65
CA LEU A 156 -4.37 -12.66 2.56
C LEU A 156 -3.26 -12.79 3.60
N LEU A 157 -3.13 -13.94 4.26
CA LEU A 157 -2.07 -14.24 5.22
C LEU A 157 -0.68 -14.19 4.58
N ARG A 158 -0.54 -14.71 3.36
CA ARG A 158 0.68 -14.62 2.56
C ARG A 158 1.04 -13.17 2.22
N TRP A 159 0.06 -12.34 1.88
CA TRP A 159 0.28 -10.91 1.65
C TRP A 159 0.66 -10.17 2.93
N LEU A 160 -0.02 -10.44 4.04
CA LEU A 160 0.31 -9.90 5.35
C LEU A 160 1.75 -10.26 5.74
N TRP A 161 2.14 -11.53 5.59
CA TRP A 161 3.49 -11.99 5.86
C TRP A 161 4.53 -11.27 4.99
N ARG A 162 4.25 -11.06 3.70
CA ARG A 162 5.13 -10.29 2.80
C ARG A 162 5.26 -8.83 3.23
N SER A 163 4.17 -8.20 3.65
CA SER A 163 4.19 -6.84 4.19
C SER A 163 5.01 -6.75 5.48
N VAL A 164 4.90 -7.74 6.37
CA VAL A 164 5.73 -7.85 7.58
C VAL A 164 7.20 -8.01 7.21
N LEU A 165 7.54 -8.89 6.26
CA LEU A 165 8.92 -9.06 5.78
C LEU A 165 9.49 -7.78 5.17
N TRP A 166 8.68 -7.03 4.41
CA TRP A 166 9.06 -5.74 3.89
C TRP A 166 9.30 -4.71 5.00
N ALA A 167 8.42 -4.66 6.01
CA ALA A 167 8.60 -3.79 7.17
C ALA A 167 9.86 -4.15 7.97
N VAL A 168 10.15 -5.44 8.16
CA VAL A 168 11.38 -5.92 8.81
C VAL A 168 12.62 -5.55 8.00
N PHE A 169 12.56 -5.68 6.67
CA PHE A 169 13.64 -5.22 5.79
C PHE A 169 13.90 -3.72 5.99
N LEU A 170 12.85 -2.88 5.88
CA LEU A 170 12.96 -1.44 6.06
C LEU A 170 13.47 -1.05 7.45
N PHE A 171 12.99 -1.71 8.51
CA PHE A 171 13.47 -1.50 9.87
C PHE A 171 14.96 -1.80 10.02
N ARG A 172 15.45 -2.90 9.42
CA ARG A 172 16.87 -3.25 9.49
C ARG A 172 17.73 -2.29 8.68
N VAL A 173 17.27 -1.87 7.51
CA VAL A 173 17.96 -0.87 6.67
C VAL A 173 17.98 0.49 7.35
N SER A 174 16.92 0.89 8.05
CA SER A 174 16.87 2.15 8.80
C SER A 174 17.78 2.18 10.04
N ARG A 175 18.50 1.09 10.34
CA ARG A 175 19.55 1.04 11.37
C ARG A 175 20.95 1.23 10.80
N LEU A 176 21.10 1.13 9.48
CA LEU A 176 22.34 1.47 8.79
C LEU A 176 22.53 2.99 8.75
N PRO A 177 23.77 3.49 8.73
CA PRO A 177 24.06 4.91 8.53
C PRO A 177 23.75 5.26 7.06
N LEU A 178 22.59 5.87 6.81
CA LEU A 178 22.20 6.25 5.46
C LEU A 178 22.79 7.61 5.09
N ALA A 179 23.34 7.72 3.88
CA ALA A 179 23.88 8.95 3.31
C ALA A 179 22.74 9.85 2.78
N LEU A 180 21.93 10.40 3.70
CA LEU A 180 20.80 11.26 3.35
C LEU A 180 21.28 12.67 2.96
N VAL A 181 20.84 13.15 1.80
CA VAL A 181 21.23 14.46 1.26
C VAL A 181 20.07 15.47 1.40
N PRO A 182 20.19 16.52 2.21
CA PRO A 182 19.08 17.47 2.42
C PRO A 182 18.62 18.20 1.16
N THR A 183 19.53 18.43 0.20
CA THR A 183 19.26 19.10 -1.08
C THR A 183 18.70 18.15 -2.15
N HIS A 184 18.40 16.90 -1.82
CA HIS A 184 17.87 15.96 -2.79
C HIS A 184 16.47 16.41 -3.30
N PRO A 185 16.21 16.37 -4.62
CA PRO A 185 14.99 16.95 -5.23
C PRO A 185 13.68 16.26 -4.81
N ASP A 186 13.75 15.07 -4.22
CA ASP A 186 12.58 14.33 -3.71
C ASP A 186 12.04 14.85 -2.37
N LEU A 187 12.68 15.85 -1.75
CA LEU A 187 12.33 16.38 -0.43
C LEU A 187 12.30 15.31 0.68
N ALA A 188 12.96 14.18 0.49
CA ALA A 188 12.98 13.04 1.42
C ALA A 188 14.40 12.47 1.57
N GLY A 189 15.43 13.27 1.28
CA GLY A 189 16.82 12.86 1.46
C GLY A 189 17.26 11.71 0.57
N GLY A 190 16.59 11.49 -0.56
CA GLY A 190 16.80 10.35 -1.46
C GLY A 190 15.87 9.15 -1.21
N LEU A 191 15.05 9.17 -0.13
CA LEU A 191 14.13 8.07 0.21
C LEU A 191 12.73 8.19 -0.40
N GLY A 192 12.49 9.17 -1.28
CA GLY A 192 11.17 9.45 -1.85
C GLY A 192 10.58 8.29 -2.66
N PHE A 193 11.42 7.45 -3.26
CA PHE A 193 10.99 6.24 -3.98
C PHE A 193 10.24 5.24 -3.09
N LEU A 194 10.48 5.25 -1.77
CA LEU A 194 9.77 4.38 -0.83
C LEU A 194 8.29 4.71 -0.77
N GLY A 195 7.91 5.99 -0.87
CA GLY A 195 6.51 6.41 -0.93
C GLY A 195 5.81 5.80 -2.15
N THR A 196 6.44 5.88 -3.33
CA THR A 196 5.94 5.24 -4.56
C THR A 196 5.85 3.73 -4.43
N CYS A 197 6.84 3.10 -3.79
CA CYS A 197 6.82 1.67 -3.53
C CYS A 197 5.66 1.28 -2.59
N GLN A 198 5.40 2.03 -1.53
CA GLN A 198 4.27 1.77 -0.62
C GLN A 198 2.92 1.93 -1.33
N ALA A 199 2.78 2.90 -2.25
CA ALA A 199 1.57 3.06 -3.05
C ALA A 199 1.23 1.81 -3.89
N SER A 200 2.20 0.94 -4.20
CA SER A 200 1.93 -0.30 -4.92
C SER A 200 1.01 -1.27 -4.16
N PHE A 201 0.97 -1.18 -2.83
CA PHE A 201 0.09 -1.97 -1.97
C PHE A 201 -1.38 -1.50 -2.03
N ALA A 202 -1.68 -0.36 -2.67
CA ALA A 202 -3.03 0.14 -2.86
C ALA A 202 -3.95 -0.89 -3.56
N LEU A 203 -3.40 -1.72 -4.46
CA LEU A 203 -4.17 -2.76 -5.15
C LEU A 203 -4.62 -3.90 -4.21
N ILE A 204 -3.86 -4.19 -3.15
CA ILE A 204 -4.30 -5.14 -2.10
C ILE A 204 -5.42 -4.50 -1.28
N VAL A 205 -5.28 -3.21 -0.95
CA VAL A 205 -6.31 -2.46 -0.24
C VAL A 205 -7.61 -2.43 -1.04
N LEU A 206 -7.55 -2.23 -2.36
CA LEU A 206 -8.70 -2.31 -3.26
C LEU A 206 -9.39 -3.67 -3.22
N ALA A 207 -8.62 -4.77 -3.25
CA ALA A 207 -9.16 -6.12 -3.19
C ALA A 207 -9.95 -6.36 -1.88
N VAL A 208 -9.33 -6.00 -0.75
CA VAL A 208 -9.95 -6.15 0.58
C VAL A 208 -11.16 -5.22 0.73
N ALA A 209 -11.02 -3.94 0.35
CA ALA A 209 -12.10 -2.96 0.39
C ALA A 209 -13.30 -3.44 -0.42
N SER A 210 -13.09 -3.94 -1.64
CA SER A 210 -14.19 -4.43 -2.50
C SER A 210 -15.00 -5.53 -1.82
N THR A 211 -14.31 -6.48 -1.17
CA THR A 211 -14.94 -7.58 -0.44
C THR A 211 -15.73 -7.06 0.76
N LEU A 212 -15.12 -6.20 1.58
CA LEU A 212 -15.78 -5.61 2.75
C LEU A 212 -17.02 -4.79 2.37
N THR A 213 -16.91 -3.98 1.32
CA THR A 213 -18.00 -3.19 0.75
C THR A 213 -19.18 -4.08 0.34
N ALA A 214 -18.91 -5.16 -0.40
CA ALA A 214 -19.94 -6.07 -0.90
C ALA A 214 -20.61 -6.89 0.23
N GLN A 215 -19.82 -7.41 1.17
CA GLN A 215 -20.33 -8.16 2.33
C GLN A 215 -21.21 -7.28 3.23
N ARG A 216 -20.83 -6.01 3.46
CA ARG A 216 -21.65 -5.07 4.23
C ARG A 216 -22.96 -4.72 3.52
N LEU A 217 -22.90 -4.47 2.21
CA LEU A 217 -24.09 -4.16 1.41
C LEU A 217 -25.11 -5.31 1.43
N GLY A 218 -24.64 -6.56 1.36
CA GLY A 218 -25.51 -7.75 1.41
C GLY A 218 -26.18 -7.97 2.77
N ARG A 219 -25.53 -7.59 3.88
CA ARG A 219 -26.06 -7.80 5.25
C ARG A 219 -27.02 -6.70 5.72
N ALA A 220 -26.81 -5.46 5.30
CA ALA A 220 -27.61 -4.33 5.74
C ALA A 220 -27.97 -3.40 4.57
N PRO A 221 -28.89 -3.81 3.68
CA PRO A 221 -29.28 -3.03 2.50
C PRO A 221 -29.91 -1.67 2.85
N SER A 222 -30.50 -1.56 4.04
CA SER A 222 -31.17 -0.37 4.56
C SER A 222 -30.33 0.43 5.56
N ALA A 223 -29.02 0.15 5.67
CA ALA A 223 -28.15 0.89 6.59
C ALA A 223 -28.14 2.39 6.26
N ASP A 224 -28.05 3.22 7.31
CA ASP A 224 -27.73 4.63 7.16
C ASP A 224 -26.45 4.74 6.33
N LEU A 225 -26.57 5.35 5.15
CA LEU A 225 -25.47 5.56 4.22
C LEU A 225 -24.27 6.26 4.89
N THR A 226 -24.55 7.05 5.93
CA THR A 226 -23.56 7.73 6.75
C THR A 226 -22.70 6.75 7.55
N ASP A 227 -23.32 5.77 8.23
CA ASP A 227 -22.60 4.73 8.98
C ASP A 227 -21.73 3.88 8.04
N TYR A 228 -22.27 3.56 6.87
CA TYR A 228 -21.55 2.83 5.84
C TYR A 228 -20.32 3.60 5.32
N ALA A 229 -20.49 4.88 4.99
CA ALA A 229 -19.39 5.73 4.55
C ALA A 229 -18.32 5.90 5.63
N LEU A 230 -18.73 6.04 6.90
CA LEU A 230 -17.82 6.18 8.02
C LEU A 230 -16.97 4.91 8.23
N HIS A 231 -17.56 3.73 8.18
CA HIS A 231 -16.85 2.46 8.31
C HIS A 231 -15.77 2.28 7.22
N LEU A 232 -16.12 2.57 5.97
CA LEU A 232 -15.16 2.48 4.87
C LEU A 232 -14.09 3.57 4.98
N PHE A 233 -14.46 4.79 5.35
CA PHE A 233 -13.51 5.88 5.55
C PHE A 233 -12.51 5.56 6.66
N ALA A 234 -12.98 4.98 7.77
CA ALA A 234 -12.13 4.49 8.84
C ALA A 234 -11.18 3.37 8.35
N PHE A 235 -11.68 2.42 7.55
CA PHE A 235 -10.84 1.41 6.91
C PHE A 235 -9.80 2.02 5.97
N ALA A 236 -10.17 3.05 5.20
CA ALA A 236 -9.27 3.75 4.29
C ALA A 236 -8.14 4.46 5.05
N LEU A 237 -8.48 5.18 6.13
CA LEU A 237 -7.50 5.83 7.00
C LEU A 237 -6.57 4.80 7.65
N LEU A 238 -7.14 3.71 8.19
CA LEU A 238 -6.36 2.61 8.74
C LEU A 238 -5.41 2.00 7.70
N SER A 239 -5.88 1.81 6.47
CA SER A 239 -5.07 1.27 5.37
C SER A 239 -3.90 2.18 5.03
N VAL A 240 -4.11 3.51 4.98
CA VAL A 240 -3.03 4.48 4.81
C VAL A 240 -2.02 4.35 5.96
N VAL A 241 -2.48 4.32 7.21
CA VAL A 241 -1.59 4.17 8.37
C VAL A 241 -0.78 2.87 8.27
N VAL A 242 -1.42 1.73 8.03
CA VAL A 242 -0.77 0.42 7.97
C VAL A 242 0.23 0.33 6.82
N VAL A 243 -0.12 0.82 5.63
CA VAL A 243 0.76 0.77 4.44
C VAL A 243 1.99 1.66 4.64
N PHE A 244 1.84 2.85 5.22
CA PHE A 244 2.95 3.79 5.38
C PHE A 244 3.67 3.69 6.73
N ALA A 245 3.14 2.97 7.73
CA ALA A 245 3.77 2.78 9.03
C ALA A 245 5.24 2.31 8.96
N PRO A 246 5.65 1.38 8.07
CA PRO A 246 7.04 0.96 7.96
C PRO A 246 8.01 2.10 7.59
N LEU A 247 7.54 3.19 7.01
CA LEU A 247 8.38 4.34 6.68
C LEU A 247 8.75 5.17 7.91
N ALA A 248 8.03 5.01 9.03
CA ALA A 248 8.33 5.70 10.28
C ALA A 248 9.70 5.34 10.83
N PHE A 249 10.24 4.17 10.48
CA PHE A 249 11.58 3.75 10.90
C PHE A 249 12.70 4.69 10.40
N PHE A 250 12.48 5.44 9.31
CA PHE A 250 13.45 6.41 8.77
C PHE A 250 13.28 7.82 9.33
N SER A 251 12.19 8.11 10.05
CA SER A 251 11.85 9.47 10.51
C SER A 251 12.95 10.12 11.33
N ARG A 252 13.58 9.35 12.23
CA ARG A 252 14.69 9.82 13.06
C ARG A 252 15.91 10.25 12.23
N GLN A 253 16.31 9.45 11.23
CA GLN A 253 17.46 9.77 10.38
C GLN A 253 17.16 11.01 9.51
N LEU A 254 15.95 11.07 8.94
CA LEU A 254 15.49 12.23 8.15
C LEU A 254 15.45 13.51 8.98
N LEU A 255 14.98 13.45 10.22
CA LEU A 255 14.95 14.61 11.12
C LEU A 255 16.36 15.09 11.47
N ILE A 256 17.31 14.17 11.72
CA ILE A 256 18.71 14.53 11.99
C ILE A 256 19.35 15.15 10.73
N ALA A 257 19.15 14.55 9.56
CA ALA A 257 19.65 15.07 8.29
C ALA A 257 19.06 16.46 7.99
N LYS A 258 17.76 16.66 8.20
CA LYS A 258 17.09 17.96 8.07
C LYS A 258 17.72 19.02 8.97
N ARG A 259 17.87 18.74 10.27
CA ARG A 259 18.46 19.70 11.23
C ARG A 259 19.90 20.06 10.87
N ARG A 260 20.72 19.07 10.50
CA ARG A 260 22.10 19.31 10.04
C ARG A 260 22.14 20.15 8.77
N GLY A 261 21.28 19.82 7.81
CA GLY A 261 21.12 20.58 6.57
C GLY A 261 20.71 22.02 6.84
N ASP A 262 19.63 22.23 7.60
CA ASP A 262 19.13 23.56 7.92
C ASP A 262 20.22 24.44 8.56
N HIS A 263 21.00 23.92 9.51
CA HIS A 263 22.11 24.67 10.11
C HIS A 263 23.26 24.96 9.13
N ALA A 264 23.75 23.94 8.41
CA ALA A 264 24.89 24.10 7.50
C ALA A 264 24.54 25.04 6.34
N PHE A 265 23.39 24.85 5.70
CA PHE A 265 22.95 25.66 4.57
C PHE A 265 22.58 27.09 4.99
N SER A 266 22.04 27.30 6.20
CA SER A 266 21.78 28.66 6.70
C SER A 266 23.08 29.44 6.90
N GLY A 267 24.14 28.80 7.39
CA GLY A 267 25.45 29.43 7.54
C GLY A 267 26.03 29.88 6.20
N VAL A 268 26.01 29.00 5.20
CA VAL A 268 26.50 29.30 3.85
C VAL A 268 25.65 30.38 3.17
N ALA A 269 24.32 30.31 3.27
CA ALA A 269 23.43 31.33 2.74
C ALA A 269 23.69 32.71 3.37
N ALA A 270 23.81 32.78 4.71
CA ALA A 270 24.09 34.03 5.39
C ALA A 270 25.49 34.59 5.06
N TRP A 271 26.49 33.72 4.88
CA TRP A 271 27.81 34.14 4.43
C TRP A 271 27.77 34.70 3.00
N HIS A 272 27.17 33.96 2.05
CA HIS A 272 27.10 34.35 0.64
C HIS A 272 26.30 35.65 0.45
N SER A 273 25.12 35.77 1.07
CA SER A 273 24.29 36.97 0.95
C SER A 273 24.99 38.23 1.47
N ARG A 274 25.70 38.14 2.61
CA ARG A 274 26.46 39.28 3.15
C ARG A 274 27.61 39.71 2.24
N HIS A 275 28.37 38.76 1.69
CA HIS A 275 29.47 39.07 0.77
C HIS A 275 28.96 39.66 -0.55
N PHE A 276 27.84 39.13 -1.06
CA PHE A 276 27.16 39.68 -2.22
C PHE A 276 26.72 41.12 -1.96
N GLU A 277 26.06 41.38 -0.84
CA GLU A 277 25.52 42.69 -0.51
C GLU A 277 26.63 43.75 -0.33
N GLN A 278 27.70 43.39 0.39
CA GLN A 278 28.88 44.23 0.56
C GLN A 278 29.53 44.62 -0.78
N ARG A 279 29.59 43.69 -1.73
CA ARG A 279 30.25 43.91 -3.02
C ARG A 279 29.42 44.76 -3.98
N TRP A 280 28.10 44.55 -4.00
CA TRP A 280 27.23 45.13 -5.03
C TRP A 280 26.44 46.37 -4.55
N PHE A 281 26.17 46.51 -3.25
CA PHE A 281 25.37 47.62 -2.71
C PHE A 281 26.15 48.57 -1.80
N HIS A 282 27.31 48.16 -1.25
CA HIS A 282 28.06 48.96 -0.27
C HIS A 282 29.47 49.39 -0.71
N ARG A 283 29.92 49.01 -1.91
CA ARG A 283 31.17 49.51 -2.51
C ARG A 283 30.87 50.33 -3.76
N GLU A 284 31.55 51.47 -3.90
CA GLU A 284 31.65 52.22 -5.16
C GLU A 284 32.26 51.28 -6.22
N LEU A 285 31.47 50.91 -7.23
CA LEU A 285 31.88 49.92 -8.24
C LEU A 285 33.17 50.36 -8.95
N PRO A 286 34.17 49.47 -9.12
CA PRO A 286 35.23 49.71 -10.10
C PRO A 286 34.56 49.82 -11.47
N ALA A 287 34.82 50.91 -12.19
CA ALA A 287 34.13 51.37 -13.40
C ALA A 287 34.19 50.42 -14.64
N ARG A 288 34.45 49.12 -14.47
CA ARG A 288 34.70 48.16 -15.56
C ARG A 288 34.06 46.79 -15.41
N GLN A 289 33.19 46.55 -14.42
CA GLN A 289 32.42 45.29 -14.34
C GLN A 289 31.09 45.44 -15.08
N GLU A 290 30.89 44.62 -16.11
CA GLU A 290 29.59 44.47 -16.77
C GLU A 290 28.57 43.93 -15.75
N LEU A 291 27.60 44.77 -15.39
CA LEU A 291 26.50 44.42 -14.49
C LEU A 291 25.65 43.26 -15.05
N LEU A 292 25.55 43.18 -16.38
CA LEU A 292 24.83 42.14 -17.10
C LEU A 292 25.77 40.97 -17.38
N GLY A 293 25.52 39.81 -16.76
CA GLY A 293 26.30 38.59 -16.95
C GLY A 293 27.26 38.23 -15.80
N ALA A 294 27.25 38.99 -14.70
CA ALA A 294 28.06 38.66 -13.54
C ALA A 294 27.62 37.31 -12.91
N PRO A 295 28.55 36.32 -12.76
CA PRO A 295 28.22 34.97 -12.32
C PRO A 295 27.67 34.92 -10.88
N GLU A 296 27.93 35.94 -10.07
CA GLU A 296 27.49 36.04 -8.68
C GLU A 296 25.95 36.11 -8.53
N PHE A 297 25.24 36.68 -9.52
CA PHE A 297 23.77 36.69 -9.52
C PHE A 297 23.20 35.28 -9.74
N SER A 298 23.79 34.50 -10.65
CA SER A 298 23.40 33.09 -10.85
C SER A 298 23.70 32.27 -9.61
N SER A 299 24.90 32.40 -9.04
CA SER A 299 25.31 31.71 -7.81
C SER A 299 24.35 31.98 -6.64
N LEU A 300 23.86 33.23 -6.50
CA LEU A 300 22.88 33.58 -5.47
C LEU A 300 21.54 32.85 -5.66
N VAL A 301 21.07 32.76 -6.91
CA VAL A 301 19.83 32.03 -7.26
C VAL A 301 20.00 30.53 -7.05
N ASP A 302 21.14 29.96 -7.47
CA ASP A 302 21.45 28.53 -7.34
C ASP A 302 21.54 28.11 -5.86
N LEU A 303 22.20 28.93 -5.03
CA LEU A 303 22.25 28.73 -3.58
C LEU A 303 20.86 28.87 -2.95
N GLY A 304 20.08 29.87 -3.36
CA GLY A 304 18.71 30.08 -2.90
C GLY A 304 17.80 28.88 -3.20
N SER A 305 17.92 28.32 -4.42
CA SER A 305 17.17 27.14 -4.83
C SER A 305 17.54 25.91 -3.97
N SER A 306 18.84 25.64 -3.78
CA SER A 306 19.35 24.55 -2.96
C SER A 306 18.94 24.68 -1.49
N PHE A 307 19.05 25.90 -0.94
CA PHE A 307 18.59 26.23 0.41
C PHE A 307 17.09 25.99 0.58
N SER A 308 16.28 26.39 -0.40
CA SER A 308 14.82 26.20 -0.36
C SER A 308 14.43 24.73 -0.35
N VAL A 309 15.14 23.87 -1.10
CA VAL A 309 14.93 22.42 -1.12
C VAL A 309 15.31 21.80 0.22
N ALA A 310 16.49 22.13 0.75
CA ALA A 310 16.94 21.65 2.07
C ALA A 310 15.95 22.02 3.18
N ARG A 311 15.46 23.26 3.18
CA ARG A 311 14.47 23.74 4.16
C ARG A 311 13.11 23.07 4.02
N ARG A 312 12.72 22.67 2.81
CA ARG A 312 11.48 21.92 2.51
C ARG A 312 11.62 20.41 2.71
N MET A 313 12.82 19.90 3.02
CA MET A 313 13.02 18.48 3.30
C MET A 313 12.03 17.99 4.37
N ARG A 314 11.34 16.89 4.07
CA ARG A 314 10.35 16.26 4.93
C ARG A 314 11.03 15.36 5.94
N TRP A 315 10.46 15.31 7.14
CA TRP A 315 10.89 14.44 8.24
C TRP A 315 10.25 13.05 8.18
N PHE A 316 9.23 12.87 7.33
CA PHE A 316 8.55 11.60 7.08
C PHE A 316 8.44 11.37 5.56
N PRO A 317 8.91 10.24 5.02
CA PRO A 317 9.06 10.06 3.58
C PRO A 317 7.75 9.59 2.94
N VAL A 318 6.65 10.31 3.23
CA VAL A 318 5.35 10.05 2.62
C VAL A 318 5.03 11.15 1.62
N ASP A 319 4.70 10.69 0.42
CA ASP A 319 4.14 11.53 -0.63
C ASP A 319 2.61 11.57 -0.52
N VAL A 320 2.04 12.77 -0.63
CA VAL A 320 0.59 12.99 -0.59
C VAL A 320 -0.07 12.23 -1.74
N ARG A 321 0.56 12.19 -2.91
CA ARG A 321 0.05 11.43 -4.07
C ARG A 321 0.01 9.93 -3.78
N ALA A 322 1.03 9.39 -3.09
CA ALA A 322 1.08 8.00 -2.68
C ALA A 322 0.00 7.65 -1.64
N ALA A 323 -0.18 8.51 -0.63
CA ALA A 323 -1.24 8.35 0.36
C ALA A 323 -2.64 8.43 -0.28
N LEU A 324 -2.83 9.37 -1.20
CA LEU A 324 -4.07 9.53 -1.95
C LEU A 324 -4.36 8.31 -2.82
N ALA A 325 -3.35 7.67 -3.42
CA ALA A 325 -3.56 6.46 -4.21
C ALA A 325 -4.13 5.31 -3.36
N VAL A 326 -3.65 5.14 -2.12
CA VAL A 326 -4.18 4.15 -1.17
C VAL A 326 -5.59 4.52 -0.71
N LEU A 327 -5.83 5.81 -0.41
CA LEU A 327 -7.15 6.31 -0.02
C LEU A 327 -8.18 6.09 -1.13
N ILE A 328 -7.85 6.46 -2.37
CA ILE A 328 -8.69 6.26 -3.55
C ILE A 328 -8.95 4.77 -3.75
N ALA A 329 -7.94 3.91 -3.63
CA ALA A 329 -8.11 2.47 -3.79
C ALA A 329 -9.06 1.86 -2.72
N ALA A 330 -8.99 2.34 -1.47
CA ALA A 330 -9.91 1.93 -0.41
C ALA A 330 -11.34 2.44 -0.64
N MET A 331 -11.50 3.62 -1.22
CA MET A 331 -12.79 4.26 -1.47
C MET A 331 -13.43 3.89 -2.81
N ALA A 332 -12.65 3.40 -3.79
CA ALA A 332 -13.13 3.10 -5.14
C ALA A 332 -14.34 2.14 -5.18
N PRO A 333 -14.45 1.10 -4.33
CA PRO A 333 -15.62 0.23 -4.31
C PRO A 333 -16.94 0.93 -3.94
N MET A 334 -16.90 2.17 -3.44
CA MET A 334 -18.08 2.99 -3.17
C MET A 334 -18.65 3.66 -4.42
N VAL A 335 -17.90 3.71 -5.52
CA VAL A 335 -18.32 4.39 -6.76
C VAL A 335 -19.64 3.84 -7.32
N PRO A 336 -19.88 2.51 -7.40
CA PRO A 336 -21.18 1.99 -7.80
C PRO A 336 -22.34 2.47 -6.92
N LEU A 337 -22.11 2.68 -5.62
CA LEU A 337 -23.12 3.17 -4.68
C LEU A 337 -23.45 4.66 -4.88
N LEU A 338 -22.47 5.47 -5.29
CA LEU A 338 -22.69 6.87 -5.68
C LEU A 338 -23.71 6.98 -6.83
N PHE A 339 -23.64 6.05 -7.80
CA PHE A 339 -24.60 6.02 -8.90
C PHE A 339 -25.99 5.51 -8.48
N ALA A 340 -26.05 4.65 -7.47
CA ALA A 340 -27.31 4.10 -6.96
C ALA A 340 -28.11 5.09 -6.10
N ASN A 341 -27.44 6.02 -5.38
CA ASN A 341 -28.14 6.98 -4.52
C ASN A 341 -27.45 8.37 -4.48
N ARG A 342 -28.11 9.40 -5.03
CA ARG A 342 -27.55 10.77 -5.12
C ARG A 342 -27.29 11.43 -3.75
N ARG A 343 -28.02 11.05 -2.69
CA ARG A 343 -27.81 11.54 -1.31
C ARG A 343 -26.43 11.19 -0.75
N PHE A 344 -25.77 10.19 -1.33
CA PHE A 344 -24.45 9.73 -0.90
C PHE A 344 -23.31 10.70 -1.25
N LEU A 345 -23.50 11.49 -2.31
CA LEU A 345 -22.52 12.49 -2.75
C LEU A 345 -22.35 13.59 -1.70
N ASP A 346 -23.45 13.99 -1.07
CA ASP A 346 -23.45 14.99 0.01
C ASP A 346 -22.68 14.49 1.25
N VAL A 347 -22.80 13.20 1.58
CA VAL A 347 -22.08 12.57 2.71
C VAL A 347 -20.57 12.51 2.44
N LEU A 348 -20.18 12.15 1.22
CA LEU A 348 -18.76 12.04 0.85
C LEU A 348 -18.09 13.43 0.80
N LEU A 349 -18.82 14.44 0.33
CA LEU A 349 -18.38 15.84 0.40
C LEU A 349 -18.29 16.36 1.84
N ALA A 350 -19.21 15.97 2.72
CA ALA A 350 -19.17 16.33 4.14
C ALA A 350 -17.95 15.71 4.84
N LEU A 351 -17.66 14.43 4.59
CA LEU A 351 -16.45 13.77 5.09
C LEU A 351 -15.17 14.43 4.56
N GLY A 352 -15.12 14.75 3.26
CA GLY A 352 -13.99 15.46 2.66
C GLY A 352 -13.73 16.83 3.31
N LYS A 353 -14.79 17.59 3.64
CA LYS A 353 -14.69 18.88 4.33
C LYS A 353 -14.27 18.78 5.79
N SER A 354 -14.49 17.63 6.46
CA SER A 354 -14.07 17.42 7.85
C SER A 354 -12.59 17.04 8.01
N VAL A 355 -11.93 16.66 6.91
CA VAL A 355 -10.57 16.13 6.88
C VAL A 355 -9.56 17.15 6.31
N LEU A 356 -10.05 18.09 5.48
CA LEU A 356 -9.35 19.31 5.05
C LEU A 356 -9.47 20.39 6.12
#